data_AF-A0A922XN29-F1
#
_entry.id   AF-A0A922XN29-F1
#
_cell.length_a   1.000
_cell.length_b   1.000
_cell.length_c   1.000
_cell.angle_alpha   90.00
_cell.angle_beta   90.00
_cell.angle_gamma   90.00
#
_symmetry.space_group_name_H-M   'P 1'
#
loop_
_entity.id
_entity.type
_entity.pdbx_description
1 polymer ?
#
loop_
_entity_poly.entity_id
_entity_poly.type
_entity_poly.pdbx_seq_one_letter_code
_entity_poly.pdbx_strand_id
1 'polypeptide(L)'
;MKRWSILITLLAAGCLPGFTQRFFSFQVDSLSRSYLLVDPPNEITTGLPMIILLHDQKVMPFALARMEWSSLKNKSIMVFPAALRNQWSCRSNIDSLKADEKFLLRIIFEVRNNFRTDPSRVFIIGIGSAFCLADDFAKKHPSLIRAAVPWNYSSRGSSLQQRASSFDSLISHHPGVAIPKSDTVKFAFDQNEKEEKLAYASHTTLAFHLGRWQQAKSTHTDFDTQTMTDLSKYHFQFGLEVGYHFTERWSAFVNSDFMIIPKERTVNSISWGGGQGVNVNASGKGGIVIPYGMGVRYTIPRGNFRPFFAALLGSTFLFIGGGTASGGAEE
;
A
#
# COMPACT_ATOMS: atom_id res chain seq x y z
N MET A 1 39.07 4.26 -20.31
CA MET A 1 37.68 4.06 -20.79
C MET A 1 36.77 3.78 -19.60
N LYS A 2 35.86 4.70 -19.24
CA LYS A 2 34.90 4.51 -18.14
C LYS A 2 33.68 3.75 -18.66
N ARG A 3 33.42 2.54 -18.15
CA ARG A 3 32.20 1.77 -18.44
C ARG A 3 31.21 1.97 -17.29
N TRP A 4 30.03 2.51 -17.59
CA TRP A 4 28.91 2.58 -16.66
C TRP A 4 28.08 1.30 -16.84
N SER A 5 27.86 0.54 -15.76
CA SER A 5 26.96 -0.63 -15.75
C SER A 5 25.76 -0.30 -14.88
N ILE A 6 24.56 -0.33 -15.45
CA ILE A 6 23.29 -0.14 -14.74
C ILE A 6 22.78 -1.53 -14.34
N LEU A 7 22.56 -1.75 -13.04
CA LEU A 7 22.01 -2.99 -12.48
C LEU A 7 20.56 -2.76 -12.04
N ILE A 8 19.64 -3.62 -12.48
CA ILE A 8 18.23 -3.61 -12.07
C ILE A 8 17.94 -4.96 -11.40
N THR A 9 17.52 -4.95 -10.14
CA THR A 9 17.14 -6.16 -9.39
C THR A 9 15.63 -6.18 -9.17
N LEU A 10 14.94 -7.19 -9.70
CA LEU A 10 13.51 -7.43 -9.52
C LEU A 10 13.28 -8.58 -8.52
N LEU A 11 12.70 -8.28 -7.37
CA LEU A 11 12.26 -9.25 -6.37
C LEU A 11 10.77 -9.56 -6.61
N ALA A 12 10.45 -10.81 -6.97
CA ALA A 12 9.08 -11.28 -7.13
C ALA A 12 8.60 -11.96 -5.83
N ALA A 13 7.67 -11.33 -5.11
CA ALA A 13 6.97 -11.95 -3.99
C ALA A 13 5.81 -12.82 -4.53
N GLY A 14 5.82 -14.12 -4.20
CA GLY A 14 4.75 -15.05 -4.59
C GLY A 14 3.42 -14.70 -3.93
N CYS A 15 2.39 -14.44 -4.73
CA CYS A 15 1.05 -14.09 -4.28
C CYS A 15 0.15 -15.33 -4.39
N LEU A 16 -0.36 -15.85 -3.27
CA LEU A 16 -1.35 -16.94 -3.29
C LEU A 16 -2.69 -16.43 -3.86
N PRO A 17 -3.47 -17.28 -4.56
CA PRO A 17 -4.77 -16.92 -5.12
C PRO A 17 -5.84 -16.84 -4.01
N GLY A 18 -5.85 -15.74 -3.26
CA GLY A 18 -6.90 -15.40 -2.30
C GLY A 18 -7.77 -14.26 -2.81
N PHE A 19 -9.02 -14.18 -2.33
CA PHE A 19 -9.84 -12.98 -2.47
C PHE A 19 -9.01 -11.78 -2.04
N THR A 20 -8.88 -10.78 -2.93
CA THR A 20 -8.14 -9.58 -2.57
C THR A 20 -9.07 -8.67 -1.81
N GLN A 21 -9.00 -8.76 -0.48
CA GLN A 21 -9.66 -7.81 0.40
C GLN A 21 -8.88 -6.49 0.38
N ARG A 22 -9.57 -5.38 0.11
CA ARG A 22 -8.99 -4.03 0.11
C ARG A 22 -9.77 -3.12 1.04
N PHE A 23 -9.04 -2.34 1.82
CA PHE A 23 -9.62 -1.33 2.69
C PHE A 23 -9.41 0.05 2.08
N PHE A 24 -10.48 0.83 2.03
CA PHE A 24 -10.49 2.17 1.47
C PHE A 24 -11.01 3.15 2.51
N SER A 25 -10.42 4.35 2.54
CA SER A 25 -10.87 5.44 3.38
C SER A 25 -10.73 6.76 2.61
N PHE A 26 -11.73 7.62 2.78
CA PHE A 26 -11.76 8.95 2.18
C PHE A 26 -12.62 9.89 3.02
N GLN A 27 -12.52 11.18 2.76
CA GLN A 27 -13.35 12.21 3.41
C GLN A 27 -14.68 12.36 2.67
N VAL A 28 -15.79 12.39 3.42
CA VAL A 28 -17.10 12.83 2.93
C VAL A 28 -17.49 14.04 3.75
N ASP A 29 -17.53 15.20 3.10
CA ASP A 29 -17.57 16.50 3.78
C ASP A 29 -16.35 16.62 4.73
N SER A 30 -16.57 16.71 6.06
CA SER A 30 -15.50 16.77 7.07
C SER A 30 -15.30 15.48 7.86
N LEU A 31 -15.93 14.38 7.42
CA LEU A 31 -15.95 13.10 8.14
C LEU A 31 -15.13 12.04 7.40
N SER A 32 -14.18 11.43 8.12
CA SER A 32 -13.45 10.26 7.62
C SER A 32 -14.38 9.05 7.61
N ARG A 33 -14.60 8.50 6.42
CA ARG A 33 -15.40 7.29 6.21
C ARG A 33 -14.52 6.20 5.62
N SER A 34 -14.96 4.96 5.75
CA SER A 34 -14.23 3.81 5.22
C SER A 34 -15.16 2.71 4.76
N TYR A 35 -14.71 1.95 3.78
CA TYR A 35 -15.39 0.76 3.32
C TYR A 35 -14.39 -0.34 3.04
N LEU A 36 -14.88 -1.57 3.09
CA LEU A 36 -14.12 -2.74 2.71
C LEU A 36 -14.65 -3.28 1.39
N LEU A 37 -13.76 -3.63 0.49
CA LEU A 37 -14.08 -4.23 -0.80
C LEU A 37 -13.50 -5.64 -0.88
N VAL A 38 -14.32 -6.57 -1.35
CA VAL A 38 -13.92 -7.95 -1.62
C VAL A 38 -14.22 -8.23 -3.10
N ASP A 39 -13.14 -8.48 -3.85
CA ASP A 39 -13.16 -8.77 -5.28
C ASP A 39 -12.85 -10.26 -5.50
N PRO A 40 -13.59 -10.99 -6.36
CA PRO A 40 -13.25 -12.36 -6.73
C PRO A 40 -11.81 -12.51 -7.23
N PRO A 41 -11.10 -13.57 -6.81
CA PRO A 41 -9.72 -13.78 -7.21
C PRO A 41 -9.60 -14.09 -8.71
N ASN A 42 -8.60 -13.48 -9.36
CA ASN A 42 -8.00 -13.94 -10.62
C ASN A 42 -8.90 -14.05 -11.86
N GLU A 43 -10.09 -13.46 -11.85
CA GLU A 43 -10.96 -13.43 -13.03
C GLU A 43 -10.94 -12.04 -13.66
N ILE A 44 -10.44 -11.96 -14.90
CA ILE A 44 -10.58 -10.78 -15.76
C ILE A 44 -12.00 -10.78 -16.35
N THR A 45 -13.02 -10.95 -15.50
CA THR A 45 -14.42 -10.83 -15.92
C THR A 45 -14.81 -9.36 -15.91
N THR A 46 -15.15 -8.83 -17.08
CA THR A 46 -15.71 -7.49 -17.21
C THR A 46 -17.18 -7.49 -16.82
N GLY A 47 -17.62 -6.46 -16.10
CA GLY A 47 -19.04 -6.23 -15.83
C GLY A 47 -19.59 -7.10 -14.70
N LEU A 48 -18.87 -7.23 -13.58
CA LEU A 48 -19.40 -7.95 -12.41
C LEU A 48 -20.52 -7.16 -11.72
N PRO A 49 -21.58 -7.81 -11.21
CA PRO A 49 -22.54 -7.13 -10.35
C PRO A 49 -21.84 -6.59 -9.10
N MET A 50 -22.29 -5.44 -8.62
CA MET A 50 -21.83 -4.84 -7.37
C MET A 50 -22.89 -5.03 -6.30
N ILE A 51 -22.48 -5.46 -5.12
CA ILE A 51 -23.37 -5.71 -3.99
C ILE A 51 -22.87 -4.91 -2.80
N ILE A 52 -23.67 -3.96 -2.33
CA ILE A 52 -23.37 -3.11 -1.18
C ILE A 52 -24.14 -3.67 0.02
N LEU A 53 -23.42 -4.10 1.05
CA LEU A 53 -23.99 -4.70 2.25
C LEU A 53 -23.88 -3.74 3.43
N LEU A 54 -25.00 -3.16 3.84
CA LEU A 54 -25.10 -2.30 5.02
C LEU A 54 -25.33 -3.15 6.27
N HIS A 55 -24.38 -3.08 7.20
CA HIS A 55 -24.43 -3.81 8.46
C HIS A 55 -25.49 -3.23 9.42
N ASP A 56 -26.01 -4.07 10.32
CA ASP A 56 -26.86 -3.59 11.42
C ASP A 56 -26.00 -2.95 12.53
N GLN A 57 -26.66 -2.35 13.52
CA GLN A 57 -26.00 -1.81 14.70
C GLN A 57 -25.11 -2.87 15.36
N LYS A 58 -23.92 -2.46 15.82
CA LYS A 58 -22.95 -3.33 16.53
C LYS A 58 -22.22 -4.36 15.65
N VAL A 59 -22.50 -4.44 14.35
CA VAL A 59 -21.80 -5.36 13.43
C VAL A 59 -20.73 -4.59 12.66
N MET A 60 -19.48 -5.01 12.76
CA MET A 60 -18.40 -4.39 11.98
C MET A 60 -18.39 -4.91 10.52
N PRO A 61 -18.07 -4.08 9.52
CA PRO A 61 -17.96 -4.51 8.12
C PRO A 61 -17.09 -5.74 7.90
N PHE A 62 -16.00 -5.84 8.66
CA PHE A 62 -15.06 -6.97 8.60
C PHE A 62 -15.68 -8.30 9.02
N ALA A 63 -16.62 -8.30 9.98
CA ALA A 63 -17.31 -9.51 10.39
C ALA A 63 -18.18 -10.06 9.25
N LEU A 64 -18.81 -9.17 8.47
CA LEU A 64 -19.59 -9.56 7.30
C LEU A 64 -18.69 -10.00 6.15
N ALA A 65 -17.57 -9.32 5.92
CA ALA A 65 -16.65 -9.69 4.84
C ALA A 65 -15.97 -11.06 5.04
N ARG A 66 -15.87 -11.54 6.28
CA ARG A 66 -15.38 -12.88 6.61
C ARG A 66 -16.38 -14.00 6.32
N MET A 67 -17.63 -13.68 5.98
CA MET A 67 -18.59 -14.69 5.53
C MET A 67 -18.09 -15.34 4.22
N GLU A 68 -18.47 -16.59 3.96
CA GLU A 68 -17.99 -17.36 2.81
C GLU A 68 -18.64 -16.90 1.48
N TRP A 69 -18.33 -15.67 1.05
CA TRP A 69 -18.78 -15.10 -0.23
C TRP A 69 -18.24 -15.86 -1.44
N SER A 70 -17.17 -16.63 -1.25
CA SER A 70 -16.62 -17.56 -2.24
C SER A 70 -17.62 -18.62 -2.70
N SER A 71 -18.64 -18.92 -1.88
CA SER A 71 -19.68 -19.90 -2.18
C SER A 71 -20.79 -19.37 -3.10
N LEU A 72 -20.84 -18.06 -3.38
CA LEU A 72 -21.78 -17.50 -4.34
C LEU A 72 -21.51 -18.07 -5.74
N LYS A 73 -22.55 -18.58 -6.41
CA LYS A 73 -22.42 -19.05 -7.80
C LYS A 73 -22.11 -17.87 -8.72
N ASN A 74 -22.78 -16.74 -8.48
CA ASN A 74 -22.55 -15.53 -9.24
C ASN A 74 -21.44 -14.70 -8.61
N LYS A 75 -20.28 -14.64 -9.30
CA LYS A 75 -19.18 -13.75 -8.92
C LYS A 75 -19.67 -12.32 -8.88
N SER A 76 -19.31 -11.61 -7.82
CA SER A 76 -19.80 -10.26 -7.53
C SER A 76 -18.72 -9.46 -6.81
N ILE A 77 -18.68 -8.15 -7.04
CA ILE A 77 -17.87 -7.23 -6.23
C ILE A 77 -18.68 -6.89 -4.98
N MET A 78 -18.18 -7.30 -3.83
CA MET A 78 -18.84 -7.08 -2.55
C MET A 78 -18.25 -5.85 -1.87
N VAL A 79 -19.13 -4.98 -1.38
CA VAL A 79 -18.76 -3.73 -0.72
C VAL A 79 -19.42 -3.68 0.66
N PHE A 80 -18.61 -3.42 1.69
CA PHE A 80 -19.03 -3.36 3.08
C PHE A 80 -18.71 -1.98 3.66
N PRO A 81 -19.60 -0.99 3.51
CA PRO A 81 -19.43 0.35 4.06
C PRO A 81 -19.44 0.34 5.60
N ALA A 82 -18.63 1.18 6.23
CA ALA A 82 -18.68 1.42 7.68
C ALA A 82 -19.61 2.59 8.01
N ALA A 83 -20.61 2.34 8.84
CA ALA A 83 -21.51 3.39 9.34
C ALA A 83 -20.78 4.32 10.31
N LEU A 84 -21.14 5.60 10.33
CA LEU A 84 -20.61 6.55 11.30
C LEU A 84 -21.08 6.13 12.70
N ARG A 85 -20.15 6.03 13.67
CA ARG A 85 -20.46 5.54 15.03
C ARG A 85 -21.18 4.18 15.03
N ASN A 86 -20.96 3.36 14.01
CA ASN A 86 -21.56 2.04 13.85
C ASN A 86 -23.10 2.04 13.77
N GLN A 87 -23.69 3.14 13.30
CA GLN A 87 -25.13 3.28 13.11
C GLN A 87 -25.46 4.03 11.82
N TRP A 88 -26.42 3.50 11.05
CA TRP A 88 -26.95 4.18 9.88
C TRP A 88 -28.07 5.14 10.26
N SER A 89 -28.11 6.27 9.57
CA SER A 89 -29.18 7.25 9.72
C SER A 89 -30.44 6.79 8.97
N CYS A 90 -31.61 6.94 9.59
CA CYS A 90 -32.89 6.62 8.98
C CYS A 90 -33.92 7.68 9.38
N ARG A 91 -34.38 8.48 8.42
CA ARG A 91 -35.48 9.49 8.42
C ARG A 91 -35.55 10.53 9.55
N SER A 92 -35.12 10.23 10.77
CA SER A 92 -35.21 11.09 11.96
C SER A 92 -34.14 12.18 11.99
N ASN A 93 -32.99 11.97 11.34
CA ASN A 93 -31.92 12.95 11.24
C ASN A 93 -31.55 13.17 9.77
N ILE A 94 -32.09 14.24 9.19
CA ILE A 94 -31.97 14.54 7.75
C ILE A 94 -30.52 14.80 7.34
N ASP A 95 -29.74 15.50 8.16
CA ASP A 95 -28.36 15.84 7.82
C ASP A 95 -27.45 14.61 7.85
N SER A 96 -27.63 13.75 8.87
CA SER A 96 -26.88 12.49 8.95
C SER A 96 -27.29 11.52 7.84
N LEU A 97 -28.59 11.50 7.46
CA LEU A 97 -29.07 10.76 6.30
C LEU A 97 -28.40 11.23 5.01
N LYS A 98 -28.37 12.54 4.74
CA LYS A 98 -27.69 13.10 3.55
C LYS A 98 -26.20 12.75 3.53
N ALA A 99 -25.53 12.75 4.69
CA ALA A 99 -24.11 12.37 4.77
C ALA A 99 -23.90 10.89 4.44
N ASP A 100 -24.78 9.99 4.93
CA ASP A 100 -24.73 8.56 4.59
C ASP A 100 -25.05 8.33 3.10
N GLU A 101 -26.00 9.05 2.51
CA GLU A 101 -26.30 8.98 1.08
C GLU A 101 -25.12 9.44 0.21
N LYS A 102 -24.51 10.59 0.54
CA LYS A 102 -23.29 11.06 -0.13
C LYS A 102 -22.18 10.03 -0.06
N PHE A 103 -22.02 9.38 1.10
CA PHE A 103 -21.03 8.34 1.28
C PHE A 103 -21.28 7.13 0.37
N LEU A 104 -22.53 6.64 0.29
CA LEU A 104 -22.89 5.53 -0.61
C LEU A 104 -22.71 5.89 -2.09
N LEU A 105 -23.08 7.11 -2.51
CA LEU A 105 -22.85 7.60 -3.86
C LEU A 105 -21.35 7.61 -4.20
N ARG A 106 -20.52 8.09 -3.28
CA ARG A 106 -19.06 8.15 -3.46
C ARG A 106 -18.47 6.74 -3.63
N ILE A 107 -18.91 5.78 -2.81
CA ILE A 107 -18.51 4.37 -2.95
C ILE A 107 -18.88 3.83 -4.33
N ILE A 108 -20.13 3.99 -4.77
CA ILE A 108 -20.60 3.46 -6.06
C ILE A 108 -19.75 4.00 -7.21
N PHE A 109 -19.45 5.30 -7.19
CA PHE A 109 -18.63 5.95 -8.21
C PHE A 109 -17.18 5.45 -8.18
N GLU A 110 -16.56 5.43 -7.00
CA GLU A 110 -15.18 4.97 -6.84
C GLU A 110 -15.04 3.50 -7.27
N VAL A 111 -15.97 2.64 -6.88
CA VAL A 111 -15.95 1.23 -7.26
C VAL A 111 -16.20 1.06 -8.75
N ARG A 112 -17.13 1.81 -9.37
CA ARG A 112 -17.37 1.76 -10.83
C ARG A 112 -16.17 2.20 -11.65
N ASN A 113 -15.43 3.21 -11.20
CA ASN A 113 -14.32 3.76 -11.96
C ASN A 113 -13.05 2.91 -11.84
N ASN A 114 -12.85 2.26 -10.69
CA ASN A 114 -11.63 1.51 -10.42
C ASN A 114 -11.80 0.00 -10.62
N PHE A 115 -13.04 -0.49 -10.66
CA PHE A 115 -13.35 -1.91 -10.80
C PHE A 115 -14.36 -2.10 -11.93
N ARG A 116 -14.20 -3.19 -12.69
CA ARG A 116 -15.01 -3.52 -13.87
C ARG A 116 -16.41 -4.01 -13.47
N THR A 117 -17.19 -3.16 -12.82
CA THR A 117 -18.57 -3.46 -12.43
C THR A 117 -19.54 -3.22 -13.58
N ASP A 118 -20.66 -3.95 -13.57
CA ASP A 118 -21.80 -3.67 -14.44
C ASP A 118 -22.70 -2.62 -13.78
N PRO A 119 -22.82 -1.41 -14.36
CA PRO A 119 -23.61 -0.33 -13.77
C PRO A 119 -25.12 -0.66 -13.70
N SER A 120 -25.60 -1.62 -14.49
CA SER A 120 -27.01 -2.07 -14.45
C SER A 120 -27.31 -3.05 -13.32
N ARG A 121 -26.27 -3.59 -12.68
CA ARG A 121 -26.39 -4.63 -11.64
C ARG A 121 -25.73 -4.20 -10.34
N VAL A 122 -26.18 -3.08 -9.80
CA VAL A 122 -25.82 -2.63 -8.45
C VAL A 122 -26.97 -2.88 -7.50
N PHE A 123 -26.73 -3.68 -6.47
CA PHE A 123 -27.71 -4.04 -5.45
C PHE A 123 -27.26 -3.49 -4.11
N ILE A 124 -28.22 -3.04 -3.30
CA ILE A 124 -27.95 -2.62 -1.91
C ILE A 124 -28.77 -3.49 -0.96
N ILE A 125 -28.13 -3.96 0.10
CA ILE A 125 -28.74 -4.86 1.06
C ILE A 125 -28.58 -4.24 2.43
N GLY A 126 -29.67 -4.11 3.17
CA GLY A 126 -29.64 -3.61 4.54
C GLY A 126 -29.96 -4.72 5.54
N ILE A 127 -29.06 -4.91 6.52
CA ILE A 127 -29.30 -5.83 7.64
C ILE A 127 -30.05 -5.10 8.75
N GLY A 128 -31.18 -5.68 9.19
CA GLY A 128 -31.96 -5.16 10.31
C GLY A 128 -32.38 -3.70 10.09
N SER A 129 -31.95 -2.81 11.00
CA SER A 129 -32.31 -1.38 10.94
C SER A 129 -31.73 -0.65 9.71
N ALA A 130 -30.65 -1.17 9.12
CA ALA A 130 -29.99 -0.56 7.96
C ALA A 130 -30.83 -0.63 6.68
N PHE A 131 -31.84 -1.50 6.62
CA PHE A 131 -32.72 -1.59 5.45
C PHE A 131 -33.50 -0.30 5.17
N CYS A 132 -33.80 0.49 6.21
CA CYS A 132 -34.43 1.79 6.02
C CYS A 132 -33.61 2.70 5.09
N LEU A 133 -32.29 2.81 5.33
CA LEU A 133 -31.39 3.59 4.48
C LEU A 133 -31.28 2.97 3.09
N ALA A 134 -31.14 1.64 3.00
CA ALA A 134 -31.03 0.94 1.72
C ALA A 134 -32.24 1.18 0.80
N ASP A 135 -33.46 1.06 1.34
CA ASP A 135 -34.71 1.28 0.62
C ASP A 135 -34.89 2.74 0.20
N ASP A 136 -34.64 3.69 1.11
CA ASP A 136 -34.74 5.12 0.82
C ASP A 136 -33.72 5.55 -0.26
N PHE A 137 -32.48 5.06 -0.15
CA PHE A 137 -31.42 5.32 -1.12
C PHE A 137 -31.77 4.76 -2.51
N ALA A 138 -32.29 3.54 -2.60
CA ALA A 138 -32.68 2.95 -3.88
C ALA A 138 -33.84 3.70 -4.54
N LYS A 139 -34.81 4.19 -3.76
CA LYS A 139 -35.94 5.00 -4.25
C LYS A 139 -35.48 6.37 -4.76
N LYS A 140 -34.50 6.99 -4.11
CA LYS A 140 -33.92 8.27 -4.53
C LYS A 140 -32.98 8.15 -5.73
N HIS A 141 -32.33 7.00 -5.90
CA HIS A 141 -31.35 6.76 -6.95
C HIS A 141 -31.67 5.51 -7.81
N PRO A 142 -32.85 5.44 -8.45
CA PRO A 142 -33.29 4.26 -9.21
C PRO A 142 -32.44 4.00 -10.46
N SER A 143 -31.69 5.00 -10.95
CA SER A 143 -30.73 4.84 -12.04
C SER A 143 -29.39 4.25 -11.60
N LEU A 144 -29.08 4.28 -10.31
CA LEU A 144 -27.84 3.76 -9.75
C LEU A 144 -28.02 2.40 -9.09
N ILE A 145 -29.16 2.17 -8.44
CA ILE A 145 -29.46 0.96 -7.67
C ILE A 145 -30.58 0.19 -8.34
N ARG A 146 -30.31 -1.07 -8.69
CA ARG A 146 -31.27 -1.98 -9.30
C ARG A 146 -32.35 -2.42 -8.31
N ALA A 147 -31.95 -2.77 -7.10
CA ALA A 147 -32.86 -3.17 -6.04
C ALA A 147 -32.24 -2.96 -4.64
N ALA A 148 -33.11 -2.65 -3.68
CA ALA A 148 -32.81 -2.74 -2.26
C ALA A 148 -33.40 -4.04 -1.68
N VAL A 149 -32.62 -4.77 -0.90
CA VAL A 149 -33.06 -6.05 -0.32
C VAL A 149 -32.94 -6.04 1.20
N PRO A 150 -34.01 -6.39 1.94
CA PRO A 150 -33.92 -6.54 3.37
C PRO A 150 -33.21 -7.85 3.72
N TRP A 151 -32.28 -7.79 4.66
CA TRP A 151 -31.68 -8.99 5.26
C TRP A 151 -32.03 -9.06 6.75
N ASN A 152 -32.96 -9.93 7.09
CA ASN A 152 -33.31 -10.22 8.48
C ASN A 152 -32.41 -11.32 9.06
N TYR A 153 -31.61 -10.97 10.06
CA TYR A 153 -30.73 -11.91 10.79
C TYR A 153 -31.51 -12.87 11.71
N SER A 154 -32.81 -12.63 11.91
CA SER A 154 -33.65 -13.30 12.91
C SER A 154 -33.96 -14.77 12.62
N SER A 155 -33.67 -15.29 11.42
CA SER A 155 -33.72 -16.74 11.17
C SER A 155 -32.45 -17.41 11.71
N ARG A 156 -32.41 -17.65 13.03
CA ARG A 156 -31.34 -18.35 13.79
C ARG A 156 -30.98 -19.77 13.28
N GLY A 157 -31.47 -20.21 12.13
CA GLY A 157 -31.18 -21.52 11.55
C GLY A 157 -30.92 -21.54 10.05
N SER A 158 -30.98 -20.40 9.34
CA SER A 158 -30.63 -20.41 7.91
C SER A 158 -29.11 -20.45 7.74
N SER A 159 -28.61 -21.51 7.12
CA SER A 159 -27.18 -21.64 6.82
C SER A 159 -26.72 -20.51 5.90
N LEU A 160 -25.44 -20.14 5.94
CA LEU A 160 -24.84 -19.16 5.03
C LEU A 160 -25.14 -19.50 3.56
N GLN A 161 -25.17 -20.79 3.21
CA GLN A 161 -25.51 -21.27 1.86
C GLN A 161 -26.95 -20.96 1.45
N GLN A 162 -27.93 -21.10 2.34
CA GLN A 162 -29.31 -20.70 2.03
C GLN A 162 -29.38 -19.20 1.76
N ARG A 163 -28.65 -18.39 2.52
CA ARG A 163 -28.58 -16.94 2.33
C ARG A 163 -27.88 -16.56 1.02
N ALA A 164 -26.77 -17.24 0.70
CA ALA A 164 -26.07 -17.14 -0.58
C ALA A 164 -26.97 -17.49 -1.77
N SER A 165 -27.80 -18.54 -1.63
CA SER A 165 -28.74 -18.94 -2.70
C SER A 165 -29.83 -17.90 -2.97
N SER A 166 -30.29 -17.18 -1.95
CA SER A 166 -31.19 -16.03 -2.13
C SER A 166 -30.53 -14.89 -2.90
N PHE A 167 -29.22 -14.67 -2.71
CA PHE A 167 -28.46 -13.71 -3.53
C PHE A 167 -28.33 -14.16 -4.97
N ASP A 168 -27.99 -15.43 -5.19
CA ASP A 168 -27.89 -15.96 -6.55
C ASP A 168 -29.23 -15.83 -7.28
N SER A 169 -30.34 -16.11 -6.58
CA SER A 169 -31.69 -15.90 -7.12
C SER A 169 -31.94 -14.42 -7.44
N LEU A 170 -31.62 -13.49 -6.53
CA LEU A 170 -31.81 -12.06 -6.76
C LEU A 170 -31.05 -11.58 -8.01
N ILE A 171 -29.78 -11.95 -8.13
CA ILE A 171 -28.92 -11.56 -9.25
C ILE A 171 -29.46 -12.17 -10.56
N SER A 172 -29.92 -13.42 -10.51
CA SER A 172 -30.42 -14.13 -11.70
C SER A 172 -31.76 -13.61 -12.19
N HIS A 173 -32.65 -13.16 -11.30
CA HIS A 173 -33.97 -12.60 -11.66
C HIS A 173 -33.89 -11.16 -12.19
N HIS A 174 -32.73 -10.50 -12.09
CA HIS A 174 -32.51 -9.16 -12.60
C HIS A 174 -31.37 -9.16 -13.62
N PRO A 175 -31.57 -9.81 -14.79
CA PRO A 175 -30.58 -9.73 -15.87
C PRO A 175 -30.38 -8.25 -16.22
N GLY A 176 -29.12 -7.88 -16.49
CA GLY A 176 -28.74 -6.50 -16.77
C GLY A 176 -29.58 -5.93 -17.90
N VAL A 177 -30.51 -5.05 -17.57
CA VAL A 177 -31.20 -4.25 -18.58
C VAL A 177 -30.23 -3.15 -18.95
N ALA A 178 -29.94 -3.00 -20.24
CA ALA A 178 -29.13 -1.89 -20.72
C ALA A 178 -29.74 -0.59 -20.17
N ILE A 179 -29.09 0.01 -19.18
CA ILE A 179 -29.49 1.33 -18.71
C ILE A 179 -29.30 2.23 -19.94
N PRO A 180 -30.33 2.96 -20.39
CA PRO A 180 -30.15 3.97 -21.43
C PRO A 180 -28.92 4.78 -21.04
N LYS A 181 -28.05 5.12 -22.00
CA LYS A 181 -26.99 6.12 -21.78
C LYS A 181 -27.66 7.48 -21.50
N SER A 182 -28.41 7.61 -20.41
CA SER A 182 -28.93 8.87 -19.93
C SER A 182 -27.71 9.66 -19.51
N ASP A 183 -27.56 10.82 -20.13
CA ASP A 183 -26.50 11.80 -19.95
C ASP A 183 -25.78 11.60 -18.64
N THR A 184 -24.52 11.17 -18.77
CA THR A 184 -23.52 11.13 -17.70
C THR A 184 -23.86 12.20 -16.68
N VAL A 185 -24.39 11.78 -15.53
CA VAL A 185 -24.57 12.67 -14.40
C VAL A 185 -23.16 13.06 -14.01
N LYS A 186 -22.66 14.14 -14.61
CA LYS A 186 -21.41 14.81 -14.27
C LYS A 186 -21.65 15.44 -12.91
N PHE A 187 -21.68 14.59 -11.88
CA PHE A 187 -21.72 15.06 -10.52
C PHE A 187 -20.47 15.90 -10.30
N ALA A 188 -20.65 17.07 -9.67
CA ALA A 188 -19.60 18.03 -9.31
C ALA A 188 -18.50 17.47 -8.37
N PHE A 189 -18.48 16.16 -8.11
CA PHE A 189 -17.37 15.47 -7.43
C PHE A 189 -16.06 15.51 -8.23
N ASP A 190 -16.13 15.73 -9.55
CA ASP A 190 -14.94 15.74 -10.41
C ASP A 190 -14.00 16.92 -10.12
N GLN A 191 -14.50 18.08 -9.65
CA GLN A 191 -13.62 19.23 -9.39
C GLN A 191 -12.81 19.07 -8.11
N ASN A 192 -13.44 18.71 -6.98
CA ASN A 192 -12.71 18.54 -5.72
C ASN A 192 -11.77 17.33 -5.74
N GLU A 193 -12.12 16.24 -6.44
CA GLU A 193 -11.23 15.09 -6.60
C GLU A 193 -10.04 15.43 -7.51
N LYS A 194 -10.26 16.26 -8.53
CA LYS A 194 -9.18 16.75 -9.39
C LYS A 194 -8.25 17.68 -8.61
N GLU A 195 -8.79 18.53 -7.74
CA GLU A 195 -7.99 19.37 -6.83
C GLU A 195 -7.22 18.56 -5.80
N GLU A 196 -7.81 17.53 -5.20
CA GLU A 196 -7.13 16.65 -4.24
C GLU A 196 -6.04 15.78 -4.91
N LYS A 197 -6.32 15.25 -6.11
CA LYS A 197 -5.32 14.56 -6.94
C LYS A 197 -4.21 15.50 -7.40
N LEU A 198 -4.51 16.75 -7.73
CA LEU A 198 -3.52 17.77 -8.06
C LEU A 198 -2.69 18.17 -6.84
N ALA A 199 -3.29 18.26 -5.66
CA ALA A 199 -2.59 18.53 -4.40
C ALA A 199 -1.61 17.40 -4.04
N TYR A 200 -1.98 16.14 -4.32
CA TYR A 200 -1.07 15.00 -4.13
C TYR A 200 -0.01 14.88 -5.23
N ALA A 201 -0.26 15.41 -6.43
CA ALA A 201 0.66 15.32 -7.56
C ALA A 201 1.94 16.16 -7.40
N SER A 202 1.93 17.20 -6.55
CA SER A 202 3.09 18.07 -6.32
C SER A 202 3.36 18.29 -4.84
N HIS A 203 4.17 17.42 -4.24
CA HIS A 203 4.63 17.59 -2.86
C HIS A 203 6.09 17.22 -2.68
N THR A 204 6.72 17.86 -1.70
CA THR A 204 8.08 17.55 -1.26
C THR A 204 8.02 16.53 -0.12
N THR A 205 8.95 15.59 -0.12
CA THR A 205 9.08 14.54 0.89
C THR A 205 10.45 14.66 1.55
N LEU A 206 10.47 14.42 2.86
CA LEU A 206 11.67 14.23 3.65
C LEU A 206 11.58 12.83 4.24
N ALA A 207 12.54 11.97 3.92
CA ALA A 207 12.54 10.58 4.36
C ALA A 207 13.85 10.21 5.06
N PHE A 208 13.71 9.39 6.10
CA PHE A 208 14.81 8.72 6.78
C PHE A 208 14.70 7.24 6.49
N HIS A 209 15.77 6.61 6.03
CA HIS A 209 15.76 5.20 5.71
C HIS A 209 16.85 4.42 6.45
N LEU A 210 16.47 3.23 6.91
CA LEU A 210 17.34 2.22 7.48
C LEU A 210 17.34 1.04 6.52
N GLY A 211 18.51 0.64 6.07
CA GLY A 211 18.60 -0.31 4.97
C GLY A 211 19.79 -1.25 5.05
N ARG A 212 19.81 -2.19 4.11
CA ARG A 212 20.93 -3.09 3.88
C ARG A 212 21.65 -2.74 2.57
N TRP A 213 22.92 -2.38 2.62
CA TRP A 213 23.79 -2.27 1.45
C TRP A 213 24.21 -3.66 0.97
N GLN A 214 24.06 -3.90 -0.33
CA GLN A 214 24.60 -5.07 -1.01
C GLN A 214 25.26 -4.66 -2.31
N GLN A 215 26.48 -5.15 -2.52
CA GLN A 215 27.25 -4.92 -3.73
C GLN A 215 27.18 -6.19 -4.60
N ALA A 216 27.01 -6.02 -5.91
CA ALA A 216 27.06 -7.16 -6.82
C ALA A 216 28.46 -7.79 -6.77
N LYS A 217 28.54 -9.11 -6.86
CA LYS A 217 29.84 -9.82 -6.88
C LYS A 217 30.76 -9.34 -8.02
N SER A 218 30.19 -8.82 -9.11
CA SER A 218 30.93 -8.31 -10.26
C SER A 218 31.54 -6.93 -10.03
N THR A 219 31.07 -6.16 -9.05
CA THR A 219 31.69 -4.89 -8.68
C THR A 219 32.66 -5.15 -7.54
N HIS A 220 33.90 -5.52 -7.88
CA HIS A 220 34.99 -5.50 -6.91
C HIS A 220 35.57 -4.09 -6.88
N THR A 221 35.64 -3.48 -5.71
CA THR A 221 36.61 -2.41 -5.48
C THR A 221 37.96 -3.10 -5.36
N ASP A 222 38.85 -2.88 -6.33
CA ASP A 222 40.21 -3.39 -6.23
C ASP A 222 40.81 -2.94 -4.89
N PHE A 223 41.57 -3.82 -4.26
CA PHE A 223 42.28 -3.51 -3.02
C PHE A 223 43.22 -2.33 -3.28
N ASP A 224 42.81 -1.14 -2.88
CA ASP A 224 43.72 -0.01 -2.81
C ASP A 224 44.60 -0.21 -1.57
N THR A 225 45.90 -0.34 -1.82
CA THR A 225 46.97 -0.47 -0.82
C THR A 225 46.90 0.57 0.30
N GLN A 226 46.22 1.70 0.08
CA GLN A 226 46.07 2.76 1.09
C GLN A 226 44.91 2.53 2.05
N THR A 227 43.82 1.88 1.63
CA THR A 227 42.58 1.83 2.43
C THR A 227 42.31 0.46 3.05
N MET A 228 42.84 -0.62 2.48
CA MET A 228 42.81 -2.00 3.04
C MET A 228 41.44 -2.45 3.59
N THR A 229 40.34 -1.90 3.07
CA THR A 229 39.00 -2.12 3.62
C THR A 229 38.08 -2.72 2.57
N ASP A 230 37.59 -3.91 2.86
CA ASP A 230 36.59 -4.61 2.07
C ASP A 230 35.18 -4.12 2.47
N LEU A 231 34.58 -3.30 1.62
CA LEU A 231 33.25 -2.74 1.84
C LEU A 231 32.13 -3.80 1.78
N SER A 232 32.38 -4.98 1.20
CA SER A 232 31.36 -6.01 1.03
C SER A 232 30.84 -6.57 2.37
N LYS A 233 31.61 -6.42 3.45
CA LYS A 233 31.27 -6.88 4.80
C LYS A 233 30.33 -5.94 5.56
N TYR A 234 30.24 -4.69 5.12
CA TYR A 234 29.43 -3.68 5.80
C TYR A 234 28.07 -3.56 5.10
N HIS A 235 27.05 -3.95 5.84
CA HIS A 235 25.72 -4.11 5.29
C HIS A 235 24.74 -3.07 5.81
N PHE A 236 24.99 -2.39 6.92
CA PHE A 236 24.02 -1.48 7.51
C PHE A 236 24.20 -0.05 6.97
N GLN A 237 23.11 0.59 6.54
CA GLN A 237 23.10 1.98 6.11
C GLN A 237 21.95 2.76 6.76
N PHE A 238 22.23 4.01 7.10
CA PHE A 238 21.24 5.02 7.48
C PHE A 238 21.32 6.16 6.47
N GLY A 239 20.19 6.69 5.99
CA GLY A 239 20.26 7.84 5.10
C GLY A 239 19.08 8.76 5.15
N LEU A 240 19.30 9.92 4.54
CA LEU A 240 18.40 11.04 4.43
C LEU A 240 18.10 11.29 2.96
N GLU A 241 16.82 11.47 2.66
CA GLU A 241 16.36 11.72 1.30
C GLU A 241 15.41 12.92 1.27
N VAL A 242 15.60 13.77 0.27
CA VAL A 242 14.67 14.84 -0.10
C VAL A 242 14.14 14.52 -1.50
N GLY A 243 12.83 14.34 -1.62
CA GLY A 243 12.16 14.00 -2.87
C GLY A 243 11.09 14.99 -3.28
N TYR A 244 10.89 15.17 -4.58
CA TYR A 244 9.79 15.93 -5.16
C TYR A 244 8.93 15.01 -6.04
N HIS A 245 7.66 14.87 -5.68
CA HIS A 245 6.67 14.18 -6.48
C HIS A 245 6.15 15.13 -7.55
N PHE A 246 6.23 14.72 -8.81
CA PHE A 246 5.60 15.44 -9.93
C PHE A 246 4.34 14.73 -10.45
N THR A 247 4.12 13.47 -10.02
CA THR A 247 2.83 12.77 -10.10
C THR A 247 2.66 11.86 -8.88
N GLU A 248 1.49 11.25 -8.69
CA GLU A 248 1.27 10.26 -7.62
C GLU A 248 2.21 9.03 -7.72
N ARG A 249 2.73 8.74 -8.92
CA ARG A 249 3.58 7.58 -9.17
C ARG A 249 5.04 7.95 -9.30
N TRP A 250 5.35 9.11 -9.85
CA TRP A 250 6.73 9.47 -10.16
C TRP A 250 7.24 10.58 -9.25
N SER A 251 8.42 10.36 -8.70
CA SER A 251 9.19 11.40 -8.00
C SER A 251 10.65 11.40 -8.41
N ALA A 252 11.28 12.56 -8.29
CA ALA A 252 12.71 12.72 -8.34
C ALA A 252 13.21 12.95 -6.92
N PHE A 253 14.41 12.47 -6.58
CA PHE A 253 14.94 12.63 -5.23
C PHE A 253 16.45 12.83 -5.23
N VAL A 254 16.95 13.43 -4.17
CA VAL A 254 18.37 13.48 -3.80
C VAL A 254 18.54 12.80 -2.45
N ASN A 255 19.56 11.97 -2.31
CA ASN A 255 19.83 11.25 -1.08
C ASN A 255 21.29 11.39 -0.64
N SER A 256 21.50 11.23 0.66
CA SER A 256 22.81 11.05 1.27
C SER A 256 22.67 10.01 2.37
N ASP A 257 23.46 8.93 2.24
CA ASP A 257 23.46 7.86 3.23
C ASP A 257 24.80 7.84 3.96
N PHE A 258 24.82 7.10 5.06
CA PHE A 258 25.94 6.95 5.96
C PHE A 258 26.08 5.48 6.30
N MET A 259 27.29 4.97 6.12
CA MET A 259 27.69 3.65 6.56
C MET A 259 28.94 3.79 7.42
N ILE A 260 28.85 3.26 8.65
CA ILE A 260 29.96 3.28 9.59
C ILE A 260 30.76 2.00 9.40
N ILE A 261 32.06 2.16 9.17
CA ILE A 261 33.04 1.07 9.18
C ILE A 261 33.57 1.01 10.62
N PRO A 262 33.13 0.04 11.43
CA PRO A 262 33.60 -0.10 12.81
C PRO A 262 35.12 -0.23 12.86
N LYS A 263 35.70 0.27 13.95
CA LYS A 263 37.14 0.19 14.17
C LYS A 263 37.54 -1.26 14.44
N GLU A 264 38.16 -1.90 13.47
CA GLU A 264 38.80 -3.21 13.63
C GLU A 264 40.27 -3.00 14.01
N ARG A 265 40.76 -3.77 14.98
CA ARG A 265 42.18 -3.84 15.34
C ARG A 265 42.67 -5.26 15.09
N THR A 266 43.71 -5.42 14.29
CA THR A 266 44.38 -6.69 14.07
C THR A 266 45.77 -6.62 14.66
N VAL A 267 46.13 -7.63 15.46
CA VAL A 267 47.53 -7.85 15.87
C VAL A 267 48.15 -8.69 14.76
N ASN A 268 49.03 -8.10 13.96
CA ASN A 268 49.60 -8.72 12.77
C ASN A 268 50.71 -9.71 13.14
N SER A 269 51.50 -9.39 14.17
CA SER A 269 52.51 -10.28 14.71
C SER A 269 52.86 -9.91 16.15
N ILE A 270 53.14 -10.93 16.96
CA ILE A 270 53.82 -10.79 18.25
C ILE A 270 55.13 -11.54 18.10
N SER A 271 56.25 -10.83 18.10
CA SER A 271 57.57 -11.46 18.05
C SER A 271 58.26 -11.31 19.41
N TRP A 272 58.75 -12.43 19.91
CA TRP A 272 59.52 -12.50 21.15
C TRP A 272 61.00 -12.47 20.79
N GLY A 273 61.64 -11.30 20.94
CA GLY A 273 63.08 -11.18 20.73
C GLY A 273 63.80 -11.78 21.93
N GLY A 274 64.61 -12.83 21.74
CA GLY A 274 65.32 -13.54 22.81
C GLY A 274 66.27 -12.64 23.62
N GLY A 275 65.72 -11.87 24.55
CA GLY A 275 66.42 -10.90 25.41
C GLY A 275 66.14 -9.42 25.12
N GLN A 276 65.29 -9.04 24.15
CA GLN A 276 65.04 -7.64 23.75
C GLN A 276 63.56 -7.21 23.86
N GLY A 277 62.77 -7.90 24.67
CA GLY A 277 61.36 -7.55 24.92
C GLY A 277 60.37 -8.07 23.88
N VAL A 278 59.09 -7.70 24.07
CA VAL A 278 57.96 -8.10 23.22
C VAL A 278 57.68 -7.01 22.19
N ASN A 279 57.79 -7.34 20.90
CA ASN A 279 57.41 -6.42 19.83
C ASN A 279 56.01 -6.81 19.30
N VAL A 280 55.07 -5.88 19.43
CA VAL A 280 53.70 -6.03 18.95
C VAL A 280 53.50 -5.10 17.75
N ASN A 281 53.21 -5.71 16.59
CA ASN A 281 52.80 -4.98 15.40
C ASN A 281 51.27 -5.07 15.27
N ALA A 282 50.59 -3.94 15.41
CA ALA A 282 49.14 -3.87 15.26
C ALA A 282 48.74 -2.88 14.17
N SER A 283 47.72 -3.24 13.39
CA SER A 283 47.04 -2.34 12.47
C SER A 283 45.59 -2.14 12.88
N GLY A 284 45.09 -0.92 12.71
CA GLY A 284 43.68 -0.59 12.86
C GLY A 284 43.10 -0.01 11.58
N LYS A 285 41.85 -0.35 11.29
CA LYS A 285 41.05 0.30 10.24
C LYS A 285 39.70 0.71 10.80
N GLY A 286 39.20 1.86 10.38
CA GLY A 286 37.87 2.36 10.69
C GLY A 286 37.55 3.52 9.76
N GLY A 287 36.28 3.85 9.59
CA GLY A 287 35.91 4.86 8.62
C GLY A 287 34.43 5.13 8.49
N ILE A 288 34.10 6.02 7.57
CA ILE A 288 32.73 6.37 7.20
C ILE A 288 32.66 6.39 5.68
N VAL A 289 31.62 5.76 5.14
CA VAL A 289 31.23 5.83 3.73
C VAL A 289 29.98 6.68 3.62
N ILE A 290 30.01 7.67 2.73
CA ILE A 290 28.89 8.58 2.48
C ILE A 290 28.54 8.49 0.99
N PRO A 291 27.66 7.56 0.58
CA PRO A 291 27.03 7.63 -0.74
C PRO A 291 26.13 8.87 -0.82
N TYR A 292 26.16 9.57 -1.95
CA TYR A 292 25.21 10.63 -2.23
C TYR A 292 24.85 10.61 -3.72
N GLY A 293 23.61 10.94 -4.04
CA GLY A 293 23.15 10.85 -5.41
C GLY A 293 21.81 11.50 -5.65
N MET A 294 21.36 11.37 -6.90
CA MET A 294 20.04 11.76 -7.36
C MET A 294 19.40 10.61 -8.13
N GLY A 295 18.09 10.47 -8.00
CA GLY A 295 17.37 9.35 -8.55
C GLY A 295 15.95 9.67 -8.94
N VAL A 296 15.32 8.71 -9.58
CA VAL A 296 13.89 8.69 -9.90
C VAL A 296 13.24 7.49 -9.26
N ARG A 297 12.02 7.69 -8.76
CA ARG A 297 11.21 6.70 -8.07
C ARG A 297 9.88 6.52 -8.77
N TYR A 298 9.49 5.26 -9.00
CA TYR A 298 8.16 4.85 -9.44
C TYR A 298 7.43 4.13 -8.31
N THR A 299 6.39 4.76 -7.78
CA THR A 299 5.55 4.31 -6.67
C THR A 299 4.30 3.63 -7.20
N ILE A 300 3.97 2.46 -6.66
CA ILE A 300 2.71 1.77 -6.91
C ILE A 300 1.73 2.16 -5.79
N PRO A 301 0.69 2.97 -6.07
CA PRO A 301 -0.27 3.36 -5.05
C PRO A 301 -1.11 2.15 -4.62
N ARG A 302 -0.89 1.65 -3.39
CA ARG A 302 -1.69 0.57 -2.76
C ARG A 302 -2.10 0.96 -1.33
N GLY A 303 -2.99 1.95 -1.21
CA GLY A 303 -3.47 2.45 0.08
C GLY A 303 -2.33 3.09 0.89
N ASN A 304 -2.20 2.71 2.17
CA ASN A 304 -1.17 3.22 3.08
C ASN A 304 0.22 2.61 2.83
N PHE A 305 0.30 1.45 2.18
CA PHE A 305 1.56 0.82 1.81
C PHE A 305 1.90 1.12 0.35
N ARG A 306 3.00 1.82 0.12
CA ARG A 306 3.36 2.33 -1.21
C ARG A 306 4.69 1.73 -1.66
N PRO A 307 4.70 0.49 -2.19
CA PRO A 307 5.94 -0.08 -2.71
C PRO A 307 6.40 0.74 -3.90
N PHE A 308 7.71 0.90 -4.02
CA PHE A 308 8.30 1.67 -5.09
C PHE A 308 9.55 0.99 -5.66
N PHE A 309 9.85 1.33 -6.90
CA PHE A 309 11.12 1.05 -7.55
C PHE A 309 11.87 2.37 -7.68
N ALA A 310 13.17 2.37 -7.38
CA ALA A 310 14.00 3.56 -7.53
C ALA A 310 15.25 3.22 -8.34
N ALA A 311 15.66 4.15 -9.20
CA ALA A 311 16.93 4.13 -9.88
C ALA A 311 17.74 5.33 -9.40
N LEU A 312 18.96 5.08 -8.91
CA LEU A 312 19.84 6.09 -8.33
C LEU A 312 21.13 6.17 -9.14
N LEU A 313 21.57 7.41 -9.41
CA LEU A 313 22.90 7.70 -9.92
C LEU A 313 23.61 8.61 -8.91
N GLY A 314 24.84 8.27 -8.55
CA GLY A 314 25.53 8.99 -7.49
C GLY A 314 27.02 8.69 -7.43
N SER A 315 27.64 9.31 -6.44
CA SER A 315 29.04 9.14 -6.08
C SER A 315 29.13 8.66 -4.64
N THR A 316 30.29 8.15 -4.25
CA THR A 316 30.54 7.71 -2.88
C THR A 316 31.77 8.41 -2.35
N PHE A 317 31.60 9.11 -1.23
CA PHE A 317 32.71 9.67 -0.48
C PHE A 317 33.18 8.64 0.55
N LEU A 318 34.50 8.45 0.65
CA LEU A 318 35.10 7.47 1.56
C LEU A 318 36.14 8.15 2.46
N PHE A 319 35.91 8.12 3.76
CA PHE A 319 36.91 8.49 4.78
C PHE A 319 37.33 7.23 5.52
N ILE A 320 38.55 6.75 5.29
CA ILE A 320 39.14 5.62 6.03
C ILE A 320 40.36 6.12 6.79
N GLY A 321 40.34 5.94 8.11
CA GLY A 321 41.51 6.11 8.97
C GLY A 321 42.21 4.76 9.15
N GLY A 322 43.38 4.62 8.53
CA GLY A 322 44.33 3.54 8.81
C GLY A 322 45.39 4.01 9.79
N GLY A 323 45.81 3.16 10.73
CA GLY A 323 46.93 3.44 11.62
C GLY A 323 47.72 2.19 11.94
N THR A 324 49.04 2.28 11.88
CA THR A 324 49.97 1.25 12.36
C THR A 324 50.59 1.73 13.67
N ALA A 325 50.55 0.88 14.70
CA ALA A 325 51.25 1.13 15.95
C ALA A 325 52.26 0.00 16.17
N SER A 326 53.52 0.38 16.33
CA SER A 326 54.60 -0.50 16.81
C SER A 326 54.96 -0.04 18.21
N GLY A 327 54.91 -0.97 19.17
CA GLY A 327 55.33 -0.72 20.55
C GLY A 327 56.18 -1.88 21.04
N GLY A 328 57.29 -1.55 21.70
CA GLY A 328 58.13 -2.48 22.46
C GLY A 328 58.17 -2.03 23.91
N ALA A 329 58.10 -2.98 24.83
CA ALA A 329 58.48 -2.76 26.22
C ALA A 329 59.90 -3.31 26.40
N GLU A 330 60.86 -2.42 26.64
CA GLU A 330 62.16 -2.80 27.19
C GLU A 330 61.97 -2.97 28.72
N GLU A 331 62.37 -4.13 29.24
CA GLU A 331 62.50 -4.35 30.69
C GLU A 331 63.91 -3.97 31.15
#